data_AF-X0MDV9-F1
#
_entry.id   AF-X0MDV9-F1
#
_cell.length_a   1.000
_cell.length_b   1.000
_cell.length_c   1.000
_cell.angle_alpha   90.00
_cell.angle_beta   90.00
_cell.angle_gamma   90.00
#
_symmetry.space_group_name_H-M   'P 1'
#
loop_
_entity.id
_entity.type
_entity.pdbx_description
1 polymer ?
#
loop_
_entity_poly.entity_id
_entity_poly.type
_entity_poly.pdbx_seq_one_letter_code
_entity_poly.pdbx_strand_id
1 'polypeptide(L)'
;MPRDIAKTVSVSKESYMVLSVISAGLDAGGRVMELTSPLALAGIPIFFITTYYSDFILVPTKERENVVKSLIAKGFELSDNESNFITSAANHKQGTGLSATSPPHEGLPLNVAELQTRIFGTLKKRHVAPQIEEALELVQCSGREASQLANFTHQRPSISRHATGNGRRPSWADNVDTKLYTCIISALVSQPRFMSVTLAQDDPPSLLLDKNLLDIFGDSLVGDTDASLIPIFLDLKTLPLEATGIVCGVAGILVQDTQIAASSELSYLSTAQAGAVILSEEQSVRAMGILKPLLSEEL
;
A
#
# COMPACT_ATOMS: atom_id res chain seq x y z
N MET A 1 -29.18 1.84 4.28
CA MET A 1 -28.85 2.93 3.34
C MET A 1 -30.13 3.38 2.64
N PRO A 2 -30.44 4.69 2.62
CA PRO A 2 -31.48 5.25 1.76
C PRO A 2 -31.30 4.77 0.32
N ARG A 3 -32.40 4.48 -0.40
CA ARG A 3 -32.35 3.86 -1.75
C ARG A 3 -31.56 4.70 -2.77
N ASP A 4 -31.54 6.01 -2.59
CA ASP A 4 -30.85 6.94 -3.50
C ASP A 4 -29.33 6.89 -3.32
N ILE A 5 -28.86 6.67 -2.08
CA ILE A 5 -27.44 6.49 -1.75
C ILE A 5 -26.95 5.09 -2.15
N ALA A 6 -27.82 4.08 -2.11
CA ALA A 6 -27.43 2.74 -2.54
C ALA A 6 -26.99 2.67 -4.03
N LYS A 7 -27.50 3.58 -4.88
CA LYS A 7 -27.13 3.69 -6.29
C LYS A 7 -25.74 4.31 -6.53
N THR A 8 -25.17 4.98 -5.53
CA THR A 8 -23.84 5.59 -5.61
C THR A 8 -22.74 4.67 -5.10
N VAL A 9 -23.09 3.46 -4.63
CA VAL A 9 -22.14 2.46 -4.13
C VAL A 9 -21.80 1.48 -5.25
N SER A 10 -20.51 1.37 -5.57
CA SER A 10 -19.98 0.31 -6.43
C SER A 10 -19.26 -0.72 -5.59
N VAL A 11 -19.56 -2.01 -5.82
CA VAL A 11 -18.87 -3.12 -5.17
C VAL A 11 -18.24 -3.98 -6.27
N SER A 12 -16.96 -4.33 -6.13
CA SER A 12 -16.32 -5.27 -7.05
C SER A 12 -17.03 -6.62 -6.98
N LYS A 13 -17.15 -7.29 -8.13
CA LYS A 13 -17.70 -8.65 -8.19
C LYS A 13 -16.69 -9.71 -7.75
N GLU A 14 -15.42 -9.33 -7.69
CA GLU A 14 -14.33 -10.24 -7.31
C GLU A 14 -14.09 -10.21 -5.81
N SER A 15 -13.73 -11.37 -5.27
CA SER A 15 -13.15 -11.49 -3.93
C SER A 15 -11.64 -11.31 -4.02
N TYR A 16 -11.07 -10.65 -3.02
CA TYR A 16 -9.63 -10.41 -2.93
C TYR A 16 -9.06 -11.13 -1.70
N MET A 17 -7.90 -11.75 -1.89
CA MET A 17 -7.03 -12.16 -0.78
C MET A 17 -6.01 -11.05 -0.50
N VAL A 18 -5.59 -10.94 0.75
CA VAL A 18 -4.61 -9.95 1.19
C VAL A 18 -3.31 -10.65 1.51
N LEU A 19 -2.21 -10.19 0.93
CA LEU A 19 -0.86 -10.52 1.35
C LEU A 19 -0.36 -9.38 2.25
N SER A 20 0.11 -9.72 3.45
CA SER A 20 0.80 -8.77 4.32
C SER A 20 2.30 -8.98 4.20
N VAL A 21 3.04 -7.88 4.00
CA VAL A 21 4.50 -7.92 3.93
C VAL A 21 5.08 -6.99 4.98
N ILE A 22 5.77 -7.60 5.95
CA ILE A 22 6.54 -6.91 6.98
C ILE A 22 8.00 -6.93 6.52
N SER A 23 8.46 -5.87 5.87
CA SER A 23 9.85 -5.81 5.43
C SER A 23 10.72 -5.15 6.49
N ALA A 24 11.65 -5.90 7.05
CA ALA A 24 12.78 -5.36 7.78
C ALA A 24 14.00 -5.30 6.84
N GLY A 25 14.34 -4.12 6.33
CA GLY A 25 15.66 -3.87 5.72
C GLY A 25 15.73 -3.52 4.23
N LEU A 26 14.60 -3.36 3.53
CA LEU A 26 14.57 -2.81 2.15
C LEU A 26 14.27 -1.31 2.18
N ASP A 27 14.83 -0.56 1.23
CA ASP A 27 14.42 0.82 0.94
C ASP A 27 12.98 0.83 0.37
N ALA A 28 12.25 1.92 0.57
CA ALA A 28 10.81 1.93 0.32
C ALA A 28 10.46 1.70 -1.17
N GLY A 29 11.25 2.26 -2.09
CA GLY A 29 11.09 2.05 -3.52
C GLY A 29 11.44 0.62 -3.96
N GLY A 30 12.58 0.10 -3.49
CA GLY A 30 12.99 -1.29 -3.72
C GLY A 30 11.95 -2.31 -3.27
N ARG A 31 11.36 -2.09 -2.09
CA ARG A 31 10.29 -2.95 -1.53
C ARG A 31 9.04 -3.01 -2.42
N VAL A 32 8.53 -1.86 -2.88
CA VAL A 32 7.38 -1.84 -3.80
C VAL A 32 7.71 -2.60 -5.08
N MET A 33 8.93 -2.43 -5.61
CA MET A 33 9.34 -3.09 -6.85
C MET A 33 9.52 -4.59 -6.72
N GLU A 34 10.18 -5.05 -5.66
CA GLU A 34 10.44 -6.47 -5.42
C GLU A 34 9.14 -7.28 -5.30
N LEU A 35 8.14 -6.69 -4.65
CA LEU A 35 6.83 -7.30 -4.43
C LEU A 35 5.94 -7.27 -5.68
N THR A 36 5.93 -6.15 -6.41
CA THR A 36 4.95 -5.93 -7.48
C THR A 36 5.43 -6.41 -8.85
N SER A 37 6.73 -6.44 -9.11
CA SER A 37 7.33 -6.90 -10.37
C SER A 37 6.94 -8.35 -10.75
N PRO A 38 7.08 -9.37 -9.88
CA PRO A 38 6.69 -10.74 -10.23
C PRO A 38 5.20 -10.86 -10.60
N LEU A 39 4.33 -10.16 -9.86
CA LEU A 39 2.90 -10.19 -10.10
C LEU A 39 2.52 -9.47 -11.40
N ALA A 40 3.16 -8.33 -11.67
CA ALA A 40 2.95 -7.57 -12.90
C ALA A 40 3.41 -8.35 -14.15
N LEU A 41 4.57 -9.01 -14.10
CA LEU A 41 5.08 -9.83 -15.20
C LEU A 41 4.21 -11.08 -15.46
N ALA A 42 3.56 -11.60 -14.42
CA ALA A 42 2.58 -12.67 -14.54
C ALA A 42 1.19 -12.19 -14.98
N GLY A 43 0.98 -10.88 -15.18
CA GLY A 43 -0.31 -10.33 -15.56
C GLY A 43 -1.37 -10.44 -14.47
N ILE A 44 -0.96 -10.35 -13.20
CA ILE A 44 -1.86 -10.41 -12.04
C ILE A 44 -2.22 -8.97 -11.62
N PRO A 45 -3.51 -8.59 -11.60
CA PRO A 45 -3.93 -7.29 -11.10
C PRO A 45 -3.80 -7.24 -9.58
N ILE A 46 -3.36 -6.09 -9.06
CA ILE A 46 -3.18 -5.88 -7.63
C ILE A 46 -3.71 -4.51 -7.21
N PHE A 47 -4.15 -4.40 -5.96
CA PHE A 47 -4.14 -3.12 -5.24
C PHE A 47 -3.04 -3.15 -4.20
N PHE A 48 -2.29 -2.06 -4.10
CA PHE A 48 -1.18 -1.93 -3.17
C PHE A 48 -1.49 -0.81 -2.16
N ILE A 49 -1.32 -1.11 -0.88
CA ILE A 49 -1.58 -0.19 0.23
C ILE A 49 -0.34 -0.21 1.14
N THR A 50 0.49 0.82 1.04
CA THR A 50 1.51 1.07 2.06
C THR A 50 0.87 1.59 3.33
N THR A 51 1.24 1.01 4.47
CA THR A 51 0.85 1.47 5.81
C THR A 51 2.08 1.74 6.66
N TYR A 52 1.86 2.23 7.88
CA TYR A 52 2.93 2.56 8.83
C TYR A 52 3.79 1.34 9.19
N TYR A 53 3.21 0.14 9.21
CA TYR A 53 3.88 -1.09 9.67
C TYR A 53 4.14 -2.09 8.53
N SER A 54 3.17 -2.25 7.63
CA SER A 54 3.18 -3.29 6.61
C SER A 54 2.73 -2.74 5.27
N ASP A 55 3.13 -3.41 4.18
CA ASP A 55 2.47 -3.22 2.89
C ASP A 55 1.44 -4.33 2.68
N PHE A 56 0.25 -3.94 2.25
CA PHE A 56 -0.81 -4.87 1.87
C PHE A 56 -0.95 -4.94 0.36
N ILE A 57 -0.97 -6.16 -0.16
CA ILE A 57 -1.21 -6.44 -1.57
C ILE A 57 -2.52 -7.22 -1.67
N LEU A 58 -3.54 -6.59 -2.24
CA LEU A 58 -4.81 -7.22 -2.52
C LEU A 58 -4.74 -7.83 -3.91
N VAL A 59 -5.05 -9.11 -4.01
CA VAL A 59 -5.03 -9.86 -5.27
C VAL A 59 -6.33 -10.64 -5.42
N PRO A 60 -6.93 -10.75 -6.63
CA PRO A 60 -8.11 -11.58 -6.81
C PRO A 60 -7.87 -13.01 -6.29
N THR A 61 -8.80 -13.54 -5.49
CA THR A 61 -8.65 -14.86 -4.86
C THR A 61 -8.45 -15.97 -5.89
N LYS A 62 -9.01 -15.82 -7.10
CA LYS A 62 -8.84 -16.75 -8.23
C LYS A 62 -7.38 -16.87 -8.71
N GLU A 63 -6.54 -15.86 -8.44
CA GLU A 63 -5.13 -15.83 -8.85
C GLU A 63 -4.19 -16.43 -7.80
N ARG A 64 -4.70 -16.99 -6.68
CA ARG A 64 -3.88 -17.49 -5.56
C ARG A 64 -2.73 -18.39 -6.01
N GLU A 65 -3.00 -19.36 -6.88
CA GLU A 65 -1.98 -20.29 -7.36
C GLU A 65 -0.92 -19.59 -8.22
N ASN A 66 -1.35 -18.64 -9.07
CA ASN A 66 -0.46 -17.85 -9.91
C ASN A 66 0.43 -16.92 -9.07
N VAL A 67 -0.12 -16.30 -8.02
CA VAL A 67 0.63 -15.48 -7.05
C VAL A 67 1.72 -16.31 -6.38
N VAL A 68 1.36 -17.46 -5.82
CA VAL A 68 2.31 -18.36 -5.14
C VAL A 68 3.42 -18.76 -6.10
N LYS A 69 3.07 -19.18 -7.31
CA LYS A 69 4.05 -19.57 -8.34
C LYS A 69 4.98 -18.43 -8.72
N SER A 70 4.45 -17.23 -8.92
CA SER A 70 5.22 -16.04 -9.31
C SER A 70 6.17 -15.56 -8.21
N LEU A 71 5.74 -15.59 -6.96
CA LEU A 71 6.57 -15.21 -5.81
C LEU A 71 7.67 -16.26 -5.54
N ILE A 72 7.35 -17.57 -5.55
CA ILE A 72 8.35 -18.63 -5.39
C ILE A 72 9.42 -18.56 -6.49
N ALA A 73 9.01 -18.31 -7.74
CA ALA A 73 9.96 -18.16 -8.85
C ALA A 73 10.95 -16.99 -8.67
N LYS A 74 10.66 -16.04 -7.77
CA LYS A 74 11.54 -14.93 -7.38
C LYS A 74 12.23 -15.12 -6.03
N GLY A 75 12.10 -16.28 -5.39
CA GLY A 75 12.82 -16.62 -4.16
C GLY A 75 12.09 -16.25 -2.88
N PHE A 76 10.80 -15.94 -2.94
CA PHE A 76 9.96 -15.81 -1.75
C PHE A 76 9.58 -17.19 -1.22
N GLU A 77 9.67 -17.37 0.10
CA GLU A 77 9.28 -18.60 0.77
C GLU A 77 7.91 -18.45 1.42
N LEU A 78 7.07 -19.48 1.33
CA LEU A 78 5.82 -19.57 2.10
C LEU A 78 6.15 -20.01 3.52
N SER A 79 5.67 -19.29 4.53
CA SER A 79 5.73 -19.78 5.91
C SER A 79 4.71 -20.90 6.12
N ASP A 80 5.01 -21.88 6.97
CA ASP A 80 4.18 -23.07 7.26
C ASP A 80 2.78 -22.77 7.83
N ASN A 81 2.51 -21.51 8.20
CA ASN A 81 1.15 -21.03 8.44
C ASN A 81 0.65 -20.49 7.09
N GLU A 82 -0.28 -21.16 6.39
CA GLU A 82 -0.68 -21.03 4.96
C GLU A 82 -1.08 -19.63 4.39
N SER A 83 -0.53 -18.54 4.91
CA SER A 83 -0.94 -17.15 4.69
C SER A 83 0.19 -16.11 4.65
N ASN A 84 1.45 -16.43 5.03
CA ASN A 84 2.54 -15.43 5.00
C ASN A 84 3.68 -15.83 4.05
N PHE A 85 4.26 -14.84 3.37
CA PHE A 85 5.48 -14.98 2.58
C PHE A 85 6.64 -14.31 3.32
N ILE A 86 7.82 -14.95 3.34
CA ILE A 86 9.04 -14.43 3.93
C ILE A 86 10.07 -14.22 2.81
N THR A 87 10.68 -13.03 2.78
CA THR A 87 11.85 -12.75 1.94
C THR A 87 13.11 -13.20 2.66
N SER A 88 13.82 -14.21 2.13
CA SER A 88 15.10 -14.65 2.68
C SER A 88 16.22 -13.66 2.31
N ALA A 89 16.38 -12.60 3.11
CA ALA A 89 17.52 -11.68 3.01
C ALA A 89 18.80 -12.30 3.62
N ALA A 90 19.32 -13.38 3.03
CA ALA A 90 20.72 -13.86 3.16
C ALA A 90 20.92 -15.22 2.47
N ASN A 91 21.18 -15.24 1.15
CA ASN A 91 22.16 -16.12 0.50
C ASN A 91 22.07 -15.99 -1.03
N HIS A 92 22.93 -15.14 -1.62
CA HIS A 92 23.26 -15.27 -3.03
C HIS A 92 24.07 -16.56 -3.25
N LYS A 93 23.40 -17.64 -3.62
CA LYS A 93 24.02 -18.74 -4.38
C LYS A 93 23.32 -18.83 -5.72
N GLN A 94 24.08 -18.61 -6.79
CA GLN A 94 23.69 -18.88 -8.17
C GLN A 94 23.20 -20.33 -8.28
N GLY A 95 21.89 -20.51 -8.43
CA GLY A 95 21.26 -21.78 -8.76
C GLY A 95 20.97 -21.83 -10.26
N THR A 96 21.64 -22.76 -10.93
CA THR A 96 21.55 -23.10 -12.34
C THR A 96 20.11 -23.36 -12.83
N GLY A 97 19.82 -22.87 -14.03
CA GLY A 97 18.48 -22.85 -14.63
C GLY A 97 17.83 -24.21 -14.83
N LEU A 98 16.52 -24.25 -14.59
CA LEU A 98 15.61 -25.28 -15.04
C LEU A 98 14.64 -24.64 -16.04
N SER A 99 14.79 -25.02 -17.31
CA SER A 99 13.88 -24.66 -18.39
C SER A 99 12.48 -25.20 -18.10
N ALA A 100 11.53 -24.31 -17.84
CA ALA A 100 10.10 -24.63 -17.87
C ALA A 100 9.56 -24.31 -19.27
N THR A 101 9.38 -25.35 -20.08
CA THR A 101 8.62 -25.28 -21.32
C THR A 101 7.12 -25.12 -20.99
N SER A 102 6.54 -23.98 -21.35
CA SER A 102 5.08 -23.74 -21.30
C SER A 102 4.63 -22.92 -22.53
N PRO A 103 3.35 -22.98 -22.93
CA PRO A 103 2.84 -22.62 -24.27
C PRO A 103 2.87 -21.08 -24.52
N PRO A 104 2.57 -20.61 -25.76
CA PRO A 104 2.99 -19.28 -26.21
C PRO A 104 2.33 -18.12 -25.42
N HIS A 105 3.22 -17.31 -24.86
CA HIS A 105 3.06 -16.02 -24.18
C HIS A 105 2.50 -14.91 -25.12
N GLU A 106 1.31 -15.07 -25.69
CA GLU A 106 0.70 -13.97 -26.48
C GLU A 106 0.07 -12.93 -25.55
N GLY A 107 0.83 -11.88 -25.22
CA GLY A 107 0.30 -10.66 -24.59
C GLY A 107 0.89 -10.28 -23.23
N LEU A 108 1.70 -11.11 -22.58
CA LEU A 108 2.42 -10.74 -21.35
C LEU A 108 3.76 -10.03 -21.67
N PRO A 109 4.24 -9.14 -20.81
CA PRO A 109 5.54 -8.49 -20.99
C PRO A 109 6.68 -9.45 -20.63
N LEU A 110 7.76 -9.42 -21.41
CA LEU A 110 8.94 -10.28 -21.23
C LEU A 110 9.85 -9.77 -20.11
N ASN A 111 9.81 -8.47 -19.82
CA ASN A 111 10.62 -7.82 -18.80
C ASN A 111 9.96 -6.51 -18.30
N VAL A 112 10.54 -5.92 -17.26
CA VAL A 112 10.03 -4.70 -16.61
C VAL A 112 10.04 -3.49 -17.57
N ALA A 113 11.02 -3.37 -18.46
CA ALA A 113 11.09 -2.24 -19.40
C ALA A 113 9.97 -2.28 -20.44
N GLU A 114 9.65 -3.48 -20.96
CA GLU A 114 8.51 -3.69 -21.84
C GLU A 114 7.18 -3.45 -21.12
N LEU A 115 7.05 -3.96 -19.88
CA LEU A 115 5.90 -3.71 -19.02
C LEU A 115 5.67 -2.21 -18.83
N GLN A 116 6.71 -1.45 -18.49
CA GLN A 116 6.64 0.01 -18.31
C GLN A 116 6.17 0.69 -19.60
N THR A 117 6.77 0.36 -20.74
CA THR A 117 6.38 0.95 -22.03
C THR A 117 4.90 0.72 -22.34
N ARG A 118 4.39 -0.51 -22.13
CA ARG A 118 2.98 -0.85 -22.36
C ARG A 118 2.04 -0.12 -21.41
N ILE A 119 2.41 0.00 -20.14
CA ILE A 119 1.59 0.66 -19.13
C ILE A 119 1.49 2.15 -19.40
N PHE A 120 2.61 2.84 -19.63
CA PHE A 120 2.59 4.27 -19.92
C PHE A 120 1.86 4.56 -21.23
N GLY A 121 1.97 3.68 -22.24
CA GLY A 121 1.13 3.75 -23.44
C GLY A 121 -0.36 3.62 -23.14
N THR A 122 -0.74 2.72 -22.22
CA THR A 122 -2.13 2.54 -21.79
C THR A 122 -2.64 3.74 -20.98
N LEU A 123 -1.86 4.22 -20.01
CA LEU A 123 -2.19 5.38 -19.19
C LEU A 123 -2.37 6.63 -20.05
N LYS A 124 -1.44 6.88 -20.99
CA LYS A 124 -1.54 7.98 -21.96
C LYS A 124 -2.78 7.87 -22.84
N LYS A 125 -3.06 6.69 -23.42
CA LYS A 125 -4.28 6.43 -24.23
C LYS A 125 -5.58 6.65 -23.44
N ARG A 126 -5.54 6.48 -22.12
CA ARG A 126 -6.68 6.69 -21.21
C ARG A 126 -6.71 8.10 -20.61
N HIS A 127 -5.83 8.99 -21.08
CA HIS A 127 -5.67 10.37 -20.62
C HIS A 127 -5.42 10.49 -19.10
N VAL A 128 -4.68 9.52 -18.54
CA VAL A 128 -4.25 9.60 -17.14
C VAL A 128 -3.13 10.61 -17.03
N ALA A 129 -3.37 11.69 -16.28
CA ALA A 129 -2.37 12.71 -15.98
C ALA A 129 -1.99 12.66 -14.50
N PRO A 130 -0.68 12.76 -14.16
CA PRO A 130 -0.26 12.87 -12.78
C PRO A 130 -0.61 14.27 -12.24
N GLN A 131 -1.23 14.32 -11.06
CA GLN A 131 -1.72 15.56 -10.45
C GLN A 131 -1.30 15.64 -8.98
N ILE A 132 -0.82 16.81 -8.58
CA ILE A 132 -0.66 17.16 -7.16
C ILE A 132 -1.78 18.12 -6.82
N GLU A 133 -2.45 17.88 -5.70
CA GLU A 133 -3.49 18.75 -5.19
C GLU A 133 -2.87 19.85 -4.33
N GLU A 134 -3.11 21.12 -4.71
CA GLU A 134 -2.55 22.25 -3.98
C GLU A 134 -3.03 22.28 -2.52
N ALA A 135 -2.10 22.61 -1.62
CA ALA A 135 -2.28 22.67 -0.17
C ALA A 135 -2.65 21.32 0.49
N LEU A 136 -2.51 20.19 -0.21
CA LEU A 136 -2.63 18.87 0.39
C LEU A 136 -1.25 18.35 0.79
N GLU A 137 -0.96 18.43 2.08
CA GLU A 137 0.21 17.81 2.71
C GLU A 137 -0.25 16.65 3.59
N LEU A 138 0.42 15.51 3.48
CA LEU A 138 0.08 14.31 4.21
C LEU A 138 1.13 14.01 5.28
N VAL A 139 0.67 13.33 6.33
CA VAL A 139 1.51 12.73 7.37
C VAL A 139 1.09 11.28 7.58
N GLN A 140 2.08 10.42 7.81
CA GLN A 140 1.87 9.00 8.05
C GLN A 140 2.12 8.69 9.51
N CYS A 141 1.08 8.24 10.20
CA CYS A 141 1.11 8.02 11.63
C CYS A 141 0.53 6.64 11.99
N SER A 142 0.84 6.21 13.22
CA SER A 142 0.22 5.10 13.90
C SER A 142 -0.66 5.59 15.04
N GLY A 143 -1.73 4.85 15.31
CA GLY A 143 -2.52 5.01 16.52
C GLY A 143 -1.78 4.51 17.75
N ARG A 144 -1.80 5.28 18.85
CA ARG A 144 -1.25 4.83 20.12
C ARG A 144 -2.04 3.63 20.66
N GLU A 145 -1.33 2.55 20.98
CA GLU A 145 -1.91 1.39 21.63
C GLU A 145 -2.17 1.68 23.13
N ALA A 146 -3.30 1.21 23.67
CA ALA A 146 -3.70 1.46 25.06
C ALA A 146 -2.69 0.89 26.09
N SER A 147 -1.91 -0.11 25.68
CA SER A 147 -0.85 -0.75 26.47
C SER A 147 0.22 0.24 26.95
N GLN A 148 0.50 1.31 26.20
CA GLN A 148 1.51 2.31 26.56
C GLN A 148 1.05 3.25 27.69
N LEU A 149 -0.26 3.42 27.89
CA LEU A 149 -0.81 4.26 28.97
C LEU A 149 -0.65 3.62 30.35
N ALA A 150 -0.61 2.27 30.40
CA ALA A 150 -0.42 1.52 31.65
C ALA A 150 0.99 1.69 32.26
N ASN A 151 1.97 2.16 31.47
CA ASN A 151 3.36 2.29 31.92
C ASN A 151 3.69 3.63 32.59
N PHE A 152 2.85 4.67 32.44
CA PHE A 152 3.09 5.99 33.04
C PHE A 152 2.34 6.23 34.37
N THR A 153 1.35 5.40 34.71
CA THR A 153 0.68 5.46 36.01
C THR A 153 1.26 4.41 36.96
N HIS A 154 2.27 4.79 37.74
CA HIS A 154 2.76 3.95 38.83
C HIS A 154 1.65 3.64 39.87
N GLN A 155 1.63 2.37 40.30
CA GLN A 155 1.04 1.82 41.54
C GLN A 155 -0.48 1.59 41.60
N ARG A 156 -0.92 0.46 41.02
CA ARG A 156 -1.69 -0.56 41.77
C ARG A 156 -1.62 -1.91 41.04
N PRO A 157 -1.12 -3.00 41.64
CA PRO A 157 -1.25 -4.33 41.05
C PRO A 157 -2.72 -4.75 41.19
N SER A 158 -3.55 -4.41 40.21
CA SER A 158 -4.87 -5.00 40.08
C SER A 158 -4.71 -6.44 39.60
N ILE A 159 -4.72 -7.33 40.59
CA ILE A 159 -5.09 -8.75 40.57
C ILE A 159 -5.47 -9.26 39.18
N SER A 160 -4.64 -10.19 38.69
CA SER A 160 -5.01 -11.36 37.93
C SER A 160 -6.34 -11.24 37.18
N ARG A 161 -6.29 -10.78 35.93
CA ARG A 161 -7.24 -11.28 34.94
C ARG A 161 -6.69 -12.61 34.44
N HIS A 162 -7.00 -13.67 35.21
CA HIS A 162 -7.08 -15.00 34.63
C HIS A 162 -7.86 -14.88 33.32
N ALA A 163 -7.24 -15.32 32.23
CA ALA A 163 -7.90 -15.58 30.97
C ALA A 163 -8.93 -16.68 31.19
N THR A 164 -10.09 -16.31 31.72
CA THR A 164 -11.24 -17.19 31.81
C THR A 164 -11.85 -17.27 30.43
N GLY A 165 -11.73 -18.46 29.86
CA GLY A 165 -12.22 -18.89 28.56
C GLY A 165 -13.42 -18.12 28.02
N ASN A 166 -13.20 -17.50 26.87
CA ASN A 166 -14.07 -17.69 25.72
C ASN A 166 -13.16 -17.57 24.49
N GLY A 167 -13.24 -18.48 23.53
CA GLY A 167 -12.39 -18.54 22.33
C GLY A 167 -12.59 -17.37 21.34
N ARG A 168 -12.80 -16.15 21.84
CA ARG A 168 -12.82 -14.94 21.03
C ARG A 168 -11.40 -14.60 20.62
N ARG A 169 -11.16 -14.57 19.31
CA ARG A 169 -9.95 -13.98 18.74
C ARG A 169 -9.92 -12.50 19.16
N PRO A 170 -8.79 -12.00 19.70
CA PRO A 170 -8.66 -10.58 20.02
C PRO A 170 -8.87 -9.74 18.75
N SER A 171 -9.64 -8.67 18.87
CA SER A 171 -9.86 -7.70 17.79
C SER A 171 -8.89 -6.54 17.93
N TRP A 172 -8.57 -5.86 16.82
CA TRP A 172 -7.89 -4.55 16.85
C TRP A 172 -8.59 -3.58 17.83
N ALA A 173 -9.91 -3.69 17.97
CA ALA A 173 -10.70 -2.86 18.89
C ALA A 173 -10.42 -3.08 20.38
N ASP A 174 -9.82 -4.20 20.76
CA ASP A 174 -9.49 -4.50 22.16
C ASP A 174 -8.19 -3.81 22.60
N ASN A 175 -7.33 -3.40 21.65
CA ASN A 175 -5.98 -2.89 21.93
C ASN A 175 -5.81 -1.39 21.66
N VAL A 176 -6.75 -0.77 20.94
CA VAL A 176 -6.63 0.63 20.49
C VAL A 176 -7.29 1.59 21.45
N ASP A 177 -6.65 2.74 21.69
CA ASP A 177 -7.20 3.81 22.54
C ASP A 177 -8.54 4.33 22.00
N THR A 178 -9.58 4.30 22.85
CA THR A 178 -10.91 4.89 22.58
C THR A 178 -10.85 6.36 22.11
N LYS A 179 -9.82 7.11 22.52
CA LYS A 179 -9.59 8.47 22.05
C LYS A 179 -9.32 8.50 20.54
N LEU A 180 -8.51 7.59 20.01
CA LEU A 180 -8.21 7.50 18.59
C LEU A 180 -9.50 7.35 17.75
N TYR A 181 -10.43 6.50 18.18
CA TYR A 181 -11.71 6.32 17.50
C TYR A 181 -12.54 7.60 17.45
N THR A 182 -12.59 8.30 18.57
CA THR A 182 -13.33 9.56 18.68
C THR A 182 -12.71 10.60 17.74
N CYS A 183 -11.38 10.64 17.64
CA CYS A 183 -10.65 11.49 16.69
C CYS A 183 -10.94 11.11 15.24
N ILE A 184 -10.95 9.81 14.88
CA ILE A 184 -11.32 9.35 13.52
C ILE A 184 -12.73 9.81 13.16
N ILE A 185 -13.70 9.64 14.07
CA ILE A 185 -15.08 10.10 13.84
C ILE A 185 -15.12 11.62 13.65
N SER A 186 -14.42 12.37 14.51
CA SER A 186 -14.34 13.84 14.42
C SER A 186 -13.70 14.31 13.11
N ALA A 187 -12.64 13.63 12.66
CA ALA A 187 -12.00 13.90 11.39
C ALA A 187 -12.95 13.65 10.23
N LEU A 188 -13.67 12.52 10.20
CA LEU A 188 -14.66 12.20 9.16
C LEU A 188 -15.81 13.21 9.11
N VAL A 189 -16.27 13.71 10.26
CA VAL A 189 -17.28 14.79 10.35
C VAL A 189 -16.78 16.09 9.71
N SER A 190 -15.47 16.34 9.75
CA SER A 190 -14.83 17.52 9.15
C SER A 190 -14.70 17.42 7.62
N GLN A 191 -15.12 16.32 7.00
CA GLN A 191 -15.09 16.08 5.55
C GLN A 191 -13.69 16.32 4.93
N PRO A 192 -12.69 15.51 5.33
CA PRO A 192 -11.32 15.72 4.90
C PRO A 192 -11.18 15.50 3.39
N ARG A 193 -10.30 16.28 2.74
CA ARG A 193 -9.95 16.07 1.33
C ARG A 193 -9.28 14.72 1.14
N PHE A 194 -8.43 14.34 2.09
CA PHE A 194 -7.75 13.06 2.11
C PHE A 194 -7.66 12.49 3.52
N MET A 195 -8.04 11.22 3.66
CA MET A 195 -7.82 10.43 4.87
C MET A 195 -7.83 8.95 4.50
N SER A 196 -6.78 8.23 4.87
CA SER A 196 -6.69 6.79 4.77
C SER A 196 -6.50 6.22 6.18
N VAL A 197 -7.31 5.22 6.53
CA VAL A 197 -7.26 4.53 7.82
C VAL A 197 -7.26 3.04 7.55
N THR A 198 -6.21 2.36 8.01
CA THR A 198 -6.07 0.90 7.91
C THR A 198 -6.04 0.29 9.31
N LEU A 199 -7.01 -0.58 9.56
CA LEU A 199 -7.19 -1.29 10.82
C LEU A 199 -7.02 -2.79 10.55
N ALA A 200 -5.78 -3.26 10.57
CA ALA A 200 -5.43 -4.66 10.33
C ALA A 200 -5.44 -5.46 11.64
N GLN A 201 -5.55 -6.79 11.55
CA GLN A 201 -5.62 -7.65 12.72
C GLN A 201 -4.30 -7.72 13.48
N ASP A 202 -3.18 -7.73 12.74
CA ASP A 202 -1.83 -7.97 13.28
C ASP A 202 -1.01 -6.70 13.45
N ASP A 203 -1.50 -5.54 12.98
CA ASP A 203 -0.82 -4.24 13.08
C ASP A 203 -1.62 -3.25 13.93
N PRO A 204 -0.95 -2.34 14.67
CA PRO A 204 -1.61 -1.17 15.22
C PRO A 204 -2.25 -0.31 14.11
N PRO A 205 -3.27 0.51 14.42
CA PRO A 205 -3.92 1.37 13.45
C PRO A 205 -2.92 2.22 12.68
N SER A 206 -3.00 2.21 11.35
CA SER A 206 -2.21 3.10 10.50
C SER A 206 -3.11 4.16 9.88
N LEU A 207 -2.63 5.40 9.91
CA LEU A 207 -3.30 6.54 9.32
C LEU A 207 -2.36 7.27 8.37
N LEU A 208 -2.88 7.63 7.20
CA LEU A 208 -2.27 8.61 6.30
C LEU A 208 -3.31 9.71 6.10
N LEU A 209 -3.03 10.89 6.62
CA LEU A 209 -4.03 11.95 6.79
C LEU A 209 -3.49 13.30 6.32
N ASP A 210 -4.41 14.17 5.87
CA ASP A 210 -4.12 15.59 5.66
C ASP A 210 -3.58 16.20 6.97
N LYS A 211 -2.41 16.85 6.89
CA LYS A 211 -1.69 17.42 8.03
C LYS A 211 -2.55 18.39 8.86
N ASN A 212 -3.52 19.05 8.24
CA ASN A 212 -4.47 19.94 8.92
C ASN A 212 -5.38 19.21 9.93
N LEU A 213 -5.47 17.88 9.85
CA LEU A 213 -6.27 17.08 10.78
C LEU A 213 -5.49 16.70 12.04
N LEU A 214 -4.16 16.91 12.11
CA LEU A 214 -3.33 16.49 13.25
C LEU A 214 -3.85 16.98 14.61
N ASP A 215 -4.33 18.22 14.67
CA ASP A 215 -4.85 18.83 15.90
C ASP A 215 -6.07 18.08 16.47
N ILE A 216 -6.86 17.42 15.61
CA ILE A 216 -8.01 16.60 16.03
C ILE A 216 -7.54 15.39 16.85
N PHE A 217 -6.35 14.86 16.53
CA PHE A 217 -5.83 13.64 17.14
C PHE A 217 -4.93 13.89 18.35
N GLY A 218 -4.22 15.01 18.39
CA GLY A 218 -3.32 15.34 19.51
C GLY A 218 -2.31 14.22 19.81
N ASP A 219 -2.22 13.80 21.07
CA ASP A 219 -1.30 12.77 21.55
C ASP A 219 -1.74 11.31 21.25
N SER A 220 -2.88 11.11 20.59
CA SER A 220 -3.36 9.78 20.17
C SER A 220 -2.61 9.20 18.96
N LEU A 221 -1.78 10.02 18.29
CA LEU A 221 -0.91 9.56 17.20
C LEU A 221 0.53 9.38 17.66
N VAL A 222 1.23 8.49 16.97
CA VAL A 222 2.67 8.25 17.08
C VAL A 222 3.24 8.22 15.67
N GLY A 223 4.42 8.79 15.47
CA GLY A 223 5.09 8.85 14.18
C GLY A 223 5.73 10.21 13.96
N ASP A 224 6.26 10.41 12.75
CA ASP A 224 6.79 11.71 12.33
C ASP A 224 5.64 12.60 11.86
N THR A 225 5.17 13.48 12.76
CA THR A 225 4.12 14.47 12.47
C THR A 225 4.65 15.73 11.79
N ASP A 226 5.98 15.91 11.78
CA ASP A 226 6.63 17.09 11.20
C ASP A 226 6.92 16.88 9.71
N ALA A 227 7.03 15.62 9.27
CA ALA A 227 7.11 15.24 7.86
C ALA A 227 6.05 15.94 7.00
N SER A 228 6.39 16.18 5.73
CA SER A 228 5.46 16.64 4.71
C SER A 228 5.56 15.74 3.50
N LEU A 229 4.54 14.89 3.33
CA LEU A 229 4.41 13.96 2.23
C LEU A 229 3.42 14.51 1.21
N ILE A 230 3.80 14.51 -0.06
CA ILE A 230 3.01 15.04 -1.15
C ILE A 230 2.49 13.88 -2.01
N PRO A 231 1.16 13.72 -2.13
CA PRO A 231 0.56 12.70 -3.00
C PRO A 231 0.51 13.18 -4.46
N ILE A 232 1.00 12.34 -5.35
CA ILE A 232 0.79 12.43 -6.79
C ILE A 232 -0.32 11.46 -7.16
N PHE A 233 -1.48 11.98 -7.52
CA PHE A 233 -2.64 11.21 -7.94
C PHE A 233 -2.57 10.86 -9.42
N LEU A 234 -3.01 9.64 -9.73
CA LEU A 234 -3.29 9.12 -11.05
C LEU A 234 -4.78 8.78 -11.09
N ASP A 235 -5.56 9.46 -11.93
CA ASP A 235 -6.99 9.13 -12.12
C ASP A 235 -7.10 7.83 -12.93
N LEU A 236 -7.58 6.77 -12.31
CA LEU A 236 -7.69 5.43 -12.90
C LEU A 236 -9.14 5.03 -13.19
N LYS A 237 -10.12 5.94 -13.06
CA LYS A 237 -11.55 5.63 -13.26
C LYS A 237 -11.87 5.06 -14.64
N THR A 238 -11.09 5.46 -15.64
CA THR A 238 -11.27 5.02 -17.02
C THR A 238 -10.63 3.66 -17.27
N LEU A 239 -9.83 3.13 -16.35
CA LEU A 239 -9.19 1.83 -16.49
C LEU A 239 -10.05 0.70 -15.91
N PRO A 240 -10.00 -0.50 -16.51
CA PRO A 240 -10.59 -1.69 -15.90
C PRO A 240 -9.86 -2.04 -14.59
N LEU A 241 -10.57 -2.66 -13.64
CA LEU A 241 -9.98 -3.15 -12.38
C LEU A 241 -8.94 -4.26 -12.63
N GLU A 242 -9.05 -4.92 -13.77
CA GLU A 242 -8.14 -5.95 -14.25
C GLU A 242 -6.86 -5.37 -14.88
N ALA A 243 -6.70 -4.04 -14.92
CA ALA A 243 -5.46 -3.43 -15.39
C ALA A 243 -4.29 -3.83 -14.49
N THR A 244 -3.20 -4.31 -15.10
CA THR A 244 -2.07 -4.90 -14.38
C THR A 244 -0.82 -4.04 -14.46
N GLY A 245 0.03 -4.21 -13.45
CA GLY A 245 1.37 -3.64 -13.39
C GLY A 245 1.45 -2.14 -13.18
N ILE A 246 0.35 -1.38 -13.05
CA ILE A 246 0.37 0.09 -12.86
C ILE A 246 1.33 0.48 -11.72
N VAL A 247 1.21 -0.17 -10.57
CA VAL A 247 2.06 0.07 -9.39
C VAL A 247 3.54 -0.17 -9.74
N CYS A 248 3.87 -1.34 -10.30
CA CYS A 248 5.23 -1.70 -10.71
C CYS A 248 5.78 -0.76 -11.79
N GLY A 249 4.94 -0.35 -12.75
CA GLY A 249 5.33 0.51 -13.85
C GLY A 249 5.70 1.91 -13.35
N VAL A 250 4.85 2.50 -12.52
CA VAL A 250 5.06 3.83 -11.95
C VAL A 250 6.22 3.84 -10.97
N ALA A 251 6.20 2.96 -9.96
CA ALA A 251 7.29 2.85 -9.00
C ALA A 251 8.62 2.55 -9.70
N GLY A 252 8.60 1.65 -10.68
CA GLY A 252 9.80 1.23 -11.41
C GLY A 252 10.42 2.31 -12.28
N ILE A 253 9.63 3.27 -12.77
CA ILE A 253 10.16 4.44 -13.48
C ILE A 253 10.75 5.44 -12.48
N LEU A 254 10.07 5.66 -11.35
CA LEU A 254 10.52 6.62 -10.35
C LEU A 254 11.83 6.19 -9.68
N VAL A 255 12.00 4.91 -9.35
CA VAL A 255 13.25 4.40 -8.75
C VAL A 255 14.42 4.27 -9.74
N GLN A 256 14.25 4.61 -11.02
CA GLN A 256 15.40 4.78 -11.93
C GLN A 256 16.15 6.08 -11.63
N ASP A 257 15.48 7.07 -11.03
CA ASP A 257 16.14 8.24 -10.49
C ASP A 257 16.86 7.89 -9.19
N THR A 258 18.17 8.14 -9.14
CA THR A 258 19.02 7.73 -8.01
C THR A 258 18.68 8.43 -6.70
N GLN A 259 18.09 9.63 -6.75
CA GLN A 259 17.71 10.37 -5.54
C GLN A 259 16.39 9.85 -4.98
N ILE A 260 15.44 9.49 -5.85
CA ILE A 260 14.21 8.83 -5.43
C ILE A 260 14.52 7.42 -4.91
N ALA A 261 15.37 6.66 -5.60
CA ALA A 261 15.77 5.31 -5.20
C ALA A 261 16.52 5.27 -3.86
N ALA A 262 17.35 6.27 -3.59
CA ALA A 262 18.05 6.39 -2.31
C ALA A 262 17.14 6.85 -1.16
N SER A 263 15.91 7.31 -1.47
CA SER A 263 14.96 7.77 -0.47
C SER A 263 14.18 6.60 0.14
N SER A 264 13.88 6.72 1.43
CA SER A 264 13.09 5.73 2.17
C SER A 264 11.58 6.04 2.18
N GLU A 265 11.11 6.95 1.31
CA GLU A 265 9.77 7.58 1.48
C GLU A 265 8.77 7.22 0.38
N LEU A 266 9.16 6.49 -0.66
CA LEU A 266 8.23 6.10 -1.72
C LEU A 266 7.18 5.13 -1.19
N SER A 267 5.94 5.61 -1.09
CA SER A 267 4.77 4.85 -0.70
C SER A 267 3.74 4.84 -1.82
N TYR A 268 2.94 3.78 -1.90
CA TYR A 268 1.86 3.68 -2.89
C TYR A 268 0.54 3.33 -2.22
N LEU A 269 -0.51 4.07 -2.58
CA LEU A 269 -1.87 3.81 -2.12
C LEU A 269 -2.80 3.64 -3.32
N SER A 270 -3.36 2.45 -3.45
CA SER A 270 -4.44 2.17 -4.39
C SER A 270 -5.79 2.45 -3.76
N THR A 271 -6.65 3.16 -4.47
CA THR A 271 -8.07 3.36 -4.13
C THR A 271 -8.94 2.74 -5.21
N ALA A 272 -10.27 2.79 -5.04
CA ALA A 272 -11.22 2.25 -6.03
C ALA A 272 -11.14 2.94 -7.41
N GLN A 273 -10.62 4.17 -7.47
CA GLN A 273 -10.70 5.03 -8.65
C GLN A 273 -9.40 5.74 -9.00
N ALA A 274 -8.39 5.68 -8.13
CA ALA A 274 -7.13 6.38 -8.31
C ALA A 274 -5.98 5.59 -7.68
N GLY A 275 -4.78 5.78 -8.21
CA GLY A 275 -3.53 5.44 -7.54
C GLY A 275 -2.89 6.71 -7.01
N ALA A 276 -2.28 6.65 -5.83
CA ALA A 276 -1.50 7.75 -5.26
C ALA A 276 -0.08 7.27 -4.99
N VAL A 277 0.91 7.95 -5.58
CA VAL A 277 2.31 7.82 -5.19
C VAL A 277 2.60 8.92 -4.19
N ILE A 278 3.13 8.56 -3.03
CA ILE A 278 3.37 9.49 -1.92
C ILE A 278 4.87 9.54 -1.67
N LEU A 279 5.42 10.75 -1.63
CA LEU A 279 6.86 11.06 -1.55
C LEU A 279 7.03 12.31 -0.68
N SER A 280 8.25 12.62 -0.21
CA SER A 280 8.51 13.97 0.32
C SER A 280 8.29 15.06 -0.71
N GLU A 281 8.13 16.29 -0.24
CA GLU A 281 8.00 17.47 -1.09
C GLU A 281 9.09 17.55 -2.18
N GLU A 282 10.36 17.42 -1.80
CA GLU A 282 11.48 17.48 -2.74
C GLU A 282 11.39 16.38 -3.82
N GLN A 283 11.10 15.15 -3.42
CA GLN A 283 11.02 14.01 -4.35
C GLN A 283 9.76 14.06 -5.22
N SER A 284 8.67 14.65 -4.71
CA SER A 284 7.43 14.83 -5.49
C SER A 284 7.64 15.74 -6.70
N VAL A 285 8.45 16.80 -6.55
CA VAL A 285 8.78 17.71 -7.65
C VAL A 285 9.56 16.97 -8.75
N ARG A 286 10.53 16.13 -8.36
CA ARG A 286 11.28 15.30 -9.31
C ARG A 286 10.39 14.27 -9.98
N ALA A 287 9.58 13.56 -9.21
CA ALA A 287 8.65 12.56 -9.71
C ALA A 287 7.67 13.17 -10.72
N MET A 288 7.18 14.39 -10.49
CA MET A 288 6.37 15.11 -11.49
C MET A 288 7.15 15.45 -12.75
N GLY A 289 8.42 15.85 -12.64
CA GLY A 289 9.32 16.07 -13.77
C GLY A 289 9.54 14.82 -14.63
N ILE A 290 9.50 13.64 -14.02
CA ILE A 290 9.62 12.33 -14.70
C ILE A 290 8.28 11.88 -15.29
N LEU A 291 7.18 11.94 -14.52
CA LEU A 291 5.89 11.39 -14.93
C LEU A 291 5.15 12.26 -15.94
N LYS A 292 5.22 13.60 -15.83
CA LYS A 292 4.49 14.50 -16.73
C LYS A 292 4.86 14.27 -18.20
N PRO A 293 6.14 14.25 -18.63
CA PRO A 293 6.49 14.04 -20.03
C PRO A 293 6.03 12.68 -20.58
N LEU A 294 5.97 11.66 -19.74
CA LEU A 294 5.57 10.30 -20.13
C LEU A 294 4.05 10.16 -20.33
N LEU A 295 3.27 11.00 -19.65
CA LEU A 295 1.80 10.90 -19.59
C LEU A 295 1.07 12.07 -20.26
N SER A 296 1.78 13.15 -20.60
CA SER A 296 1.22 14.26 -21.38
C SER A 296 1.16 13.90 -22.87
N GLU A 297 0.15 14.39 -23.58
CA GLU A 297 0.13 14.33 -25.04
C GLU A 297 1.24 15.23 -25.62
N GLU A 298 1.87 14.78 -26.71
CA GLU A 298 2.63 15.73 -27.53
C GLU A 298 1.58 16.67 -28.14
N LEU A 299 1.70 17.96 -27.83
CA LEU A 299 0.88 19.03 -28.41
C LEU A 299 1.00 19.09 -29.93
#